data_AF-A0A0B1SX59-F1
#
_entry.id   AF-A0A0B1SX59-F1
#
_cell.length_a   1.000
_cell.length_b   1.000
_cell.length_c   1.000
_cell.angle_alpha   90.00
_cell.angle_beta   90.00
_cell.angle_gamma   90.00
#
_symmetry.space_group_name_H-M   'P 1'
#
loop_
_entity.id
_entity.type
_entity.pdbx_description
1 polymer ?
#
loop_
_entity_poly.entity_id
_entity_poly.type
_entity_poly.pdbx_seq_one_letter_code
_entity_poly.pdbx_strand_id
1 'polypeptide(L)'
;MHTLTPKFKLDSVEKMFQNTIVGQFFGHTHSEEFYVTYEDPESASTRPTSVVYSAPSVTTFSEYFPAYRIYKIDGAYQGSSYQVVDFEEWYFNITEANANPQNPVWRQLYASVNQEYGLNSQAPSEWSNMIERMRTDDSLFEKYRENYYRRSKYDGIGNCDEKCKRGWLCTTRQMHHSKTLCADLGPLEERKGRNNYRRKPMPARLTKSEIQQAVLNRKTRASDQCPL
;
A
#
# COMPACT_ATOMS: atom_id res chain seq x y z
N MET A 1 -20.28 5.69 41.05
CA MET A 1 -19.74 6.72 40.13
C MET A 1 -18.70 6.07 39.24
N HIS A 2 -19.07 5.70 38.01
CA HIS A 2 -18.08 5.32 36.99
C HIS A 2 -17.58 6.60 36.34
N THR A 3 -16.33 6.94 36.62
CA THR A 3 -15.57 7.94 35.86
C THR A 3 -15.39 7.40 34.44
N LEU A 4 -16.21 7.89 33.51
CA LEU A 4 -15.97 7.76 32.08
C LEU A 4 -14.75 8.63 31.75
N THR A 5 -13.55 8.03 31.77
CA THR A 5 -12.42 8.63 31.05
C THR A 5 -12.81 8.71 29.58
N PRO A 6 -12.84 9.90 28.96
CA PRO A 6 -13.07 10.00 27.53
C PRO A 6 -11.91 9.26 26.84
N LYS A 7 -12.22 8.15 26.17
CA LYS A 7 -11.25 7.55 25.25
C LYS A 7 -11.18 8.49 24.05
N PHE A 8 -10.10 9.27 23.96
CA PHE A 8 -9.78 9.97 22.73
C PHE A 8 -9.52 8.94 21.64
N LYS A 9 -10.40 8.90 20.65
CA LYS A 9 -10.22 8.09 19.45
C LYS A 9 -9.73 9.01 18.32
N LEU A 10 -8.75 8.53 17.56
CA LEU A 10 -8.14 9.29 16.47
C LEU A 10 -9.17 9.71 15.41
N ASP A 11 -10.09 8.80 15.07
CA ASP A 11 -11.21 9.01 14.13
C ASP A 11 -12.06 10.26 14.45
N SER A 12 -12.25 10.54 15.74
CA SER A 12 -13.08 11.62 16.23
C SER A 12 -12.39 12.97 16.06
N VAL A 13 -11.07 13.01 16.24
CA VAL A 13 -10.23 14.18 15.99
C VAL A 13 -10.14 14.44 14.48
N GLU A 14 -9.88 13.40 13.69
CA GLU A 14 -9.83 13.49 12.23
C GLU A 14 -11.12 14.09 11.66
N LYS A 15 -12.28 13.58 12.10
CA LYS A 15 -13.58 14.09 11.66
C LYS A 15 -13.82 15.55 12.06
N MET A 16 -13.46 15.91 13.29
CA MET A 16 -13.66 17.26 13.82
C MET A 16 -12.80 18.30 13.07
N PHE A 17 -11.59 17.91 12.69
CA PHE A 17 -10.61 18.78 12.04
C PHE A 17 -10.35 18.42 10.57
N GLN A 18 -11.32 17.78 9.89
CA GLN A 18 -11.14 17.30 8.51
C GLN A 18 -10.81 18.41 7.50
N ASN A 19 -11.17 19.66 7.79
CA ASN A 19 -10.84 20.83 6.96
C ASN A 19 -9.49 21.46 7.31
N THR A 20 -8.82 20.98 8.35
CA THR A 20 -7.54 21.49 8.86
C THR A 20 -6.42 20.48 8.70
N ILE A 21 -6.71 19.18 8.84
CA ILE A 21 -5.75 18.10 8.62
C ILE A 21 -5.62 17.88 7.11
N VAL A 22 -4.41 18.13 6.59
CA VAL A 22 -4.12 18.09 5.14
C VAL A 22 -3.36 16.84 4.69
N GLY A 23 -2.92 16.01 5.64
CA GLY A 23 -2.23 14.75 5.36
C GLY A 23 -1.99 13.94 6.64
N GLN A 24 -2.04 12.62 6.51
CA GLN A 24 -1.78 11.66 7.58
C GLN A 24 -0.75 10.63 7.10
N PHE A 25 0.42 10.59 7.74
CA PHE A 25 1.55 9.76 7.32
C PHE A 25 1.96 8.81 8.44
N PHE A 26 1.87 7.52 8.17
CA PHE A 26 2.12 6.43 9.10
C PHE A 26 3.16 5.47 8.54
N GLY A 27 3.56 4.50 9.37
CA GLY A 27 4.44 3.40 9.00
C GLY A 27 4.09 2.17 9.82
N HIS A 28 5.09 1.48 10.37
CA HIS A 28 4.93 0.28 11.21
C HIS A 28 4.39 -0.97 10.48
N THR A 29 3.63 -0.81 9.39
CA THR A 29 3.12 -1.92 8.56
C THR A 29 4.20 -2.62 7.76
N HIS A 30 5.28 -1.89 7.43
CA HIS A 30 6.42 -2.28 6.58
C HIS A 30 6.05 -2.43 5.08
N SER A 31 4.78 -2.62 4.80
CA SER A 31 4.11 -2.62 3.49
C SER A 31 3.73 -1.21 3.00
N GLU A 32 3.48 -1.12 1.69
CA GLU A 32 2.83 0.02 1.03
C GLU A 32 1.33 -0.15 1.28
N GLU A 33 0.75 0.69 2.14
CA GLU A 33 -0.67 0.62 2.49
C GLU A 33 -1.29 2.02 2.49
N PHE A 34 -2.60 2.04 2.32
CA PHE A 34 -3.42 3.21 2.61
C PHE A 34 -4.69 2.79 3.34
N TYR A 35 -5.25 3.73 4.08
CA TYR A 35 -6.56 3.58 4.70
C TYR A 35 -7.44 4.77 4.38
N VAL A 36 -8.72 4.52 4.09
CA VAL A 36 -9.73 5.56 3.92
C VAL A 36 -10.58 5.61 5.18
N THR A 37 -10.77 6.81 5.74
CA THR A 37 -11.73 7.05 6.82
C THR A 37 -13.00 7.69 6.27
N TYR A 38 -14.10 7.49 6.98
CA TYR A 38 -15.46 7.83 6.54
C TYR A 38 -16.17 8.70 7.57
N GLU A 39 -17.19 9.43 7.14
CA GLU A 39 -18.00 10.29 8.00
C GLU A 39 -18.71 9.51 9.11
N ASP A 40 -19.23 8.33 8.78
CA ASP A 40 -19.58 7.29 9.74
C ASP A 40 -18.45 6.24 9.76
N PRO A 41 -17.67 6.14 10.86
CA PRO A 41 -16.59 5.15 11.00
C PRO A 41 -17.04 3.69 10.89
N GLU A 42 -18.34 3.42 10.91
CA GLU A 42 -18.93 2.10 10.79
C GLU A 42 -19.57 1.83 9.41
N SER A 43 -19.59 2.81 8.49
CA SER A 43 -20.25 2.69 7.18
C SER A 43 -19.44 3.27 6.01
N ALA A 44 -18.95 2.37 5.16
CA ALA A 44 -18.18 2.70 3.95
C ALA A 44 -19.04 3.32 2.82
N SER A 45 -20.37 3.33 2.97
CA SER A 45 -21.28 4.01 2.04
C SER A 45 -21.41 5.50 2.34
N THR A 46 -20.90 5.96 3.48
CA THR A 46 -20.86 7.40 3.81
C THR A 46 -19.69 8.08 3.13
N ARG A 47 -19.69 9.41 3.15
CA ARG A 47 -18.67 10.21 2.48
C ARG A 47 -17.28 9.92 3.08
N PRO A 48 -16.25 9.63 2.25
CA PRO A 48 -14.89 9.51 2.73
C PRO A 48 -14.36 10.88 3.19
N THR A 49 -13.64 10.91 4.30
CA THR A 49 -13.23 12.14 5.01
C THR A 49 -11.72 12.35 5.01
N SER A 50 -10.91 11.28 5.09
CA SER A 50 -9.45 11.38 5.02
C SER A 50 -8.83 10.13 4.41
N VAL A 51 -7.58 10.29 3.95
CA VAL A 51 -6.68 9.20 3.58
C VAL A 51 -5.53 9.16 4.57
N VAL A 52 -5.19 7.96 5.03
CA VAL A 52 -4.01 7.68 5.83
C VAL A 52 -3.02 6.93 4.96
N TYR A 53 -1.86 7.52 4.72
CA TYR A 53 -0.80 6.89 3.93
C TYR A 53 0.14 6.14 4.87
N SER A 54 0.28 4.83 4.70
CA SER A 54 1.30 4.04 5.38
C SER A 54 2.48 3.81 4.44
N ALA A 55 3.61 4.45 4.74
CA ALA A 55 4.81 4.31 3.95
C ALA A 55 5.50 2.94 4.21
N PRO A 56 6.17 2.38 3.19
CA PRO A 56 6.87 1.12 3.34
C PRO A 56 8.12 1.26 4.21
N SER A 57 8.70 0.12 4.60
CA SER A 57 9.94 0.12 5.38
C SER A 57 11.19 -0.11 4.53
N VAL A 58 12.30 0.46 5.00
CA VAL A 58 13.65 0.11 4.51
C VAL A 58 14.07 -1.29 4.96
N THR A 59 13.55 -1.80 6.09
CA THR A 59 13.87 -3.17 6.53
C THR A 59 13.21 -4.22 5.64
N THR A 60 13.87 -5.36 5.48
CA THR A 60 13.30 -6.55 4.81
C THR A 60 12.37 -7.36 5.72
N PHE A 61 12.21 -6.95 6.99
CA PHE A 61 11.44 -7.69 7.98
C PHE A 61 9.92 -7.60 7.72
N SER A 62 9.15 -8.69 7.72
CA SER A 62 9.58 -9.95 7.14
C SER A 62 8.96 -10.03 5.75
N GLU A 63 9.80 -10.30 4.75
CA GLU A 63 9.38 -10.64 3.38
C GLU A 63 9.03 -9.47 2.45
N TYR A 64 9.57 -8.28 2.72
CA TYR A 64 9.46 -7.12 1.82
C TYR A 64 10.80 -6.78 1.18
N PHE A 65 10.77 -6.24 -0.04
CA PHE A 65 11.92 -5.50 -0.55
C PHE A 65 11.99 -4.13 0.16
N PRO A 66 13.20 -3.65 0.54
CA PRO A 66 13.37 -2.31 1.10
C PRO A 66 12.75 -1.26 0.19
N ALA A 67 12.10 -0.27 0.76
CA ALA A 67 11.55 0.85 0.01
C ALA A 67 11.59 2.18 0.77
N TYR A 68 11.52 3.25 0.01
CA TYR A 68 11.23 4.60 0.49
C TYR A 68 10.22 5.27 -0.46
N ARG A 69 9.54 6.29 0.05
CA ARG A 69 8.53 7.06 -0.67
C ARG A 69 8.86 8.54 -0.61
N ILE A 70 8.61 9.25 -1.71
CA ILE A 70 8.77 10.70 -1.80
C ILE A 70 7.39 11.29 -2.09
N TYR A 71 6.89 12.13 -1.17
CA TYR A 71 5.62 12.82 -1.33
C TYR A 71 5.82 14.16 -2.04
N LYS A 72 4.96 14.43 -3.02
CA LYS A 72 4.78 15.74 -3.61
C LYS A 72 3.61 16.43 -2.92
N ILE A 73 3.90 17.54 -2.25
CA ILE A 73 2.93 18.33 -1.48
C ILE A 73 2.69 19.66 -2.18
N ASP A 74 1.48 20.20 -2.07
CA ASP A 74 1.16 21.55 -2.50
C ASP A 74 2.06 22.57 -1.79
N GLY A 75 2.75 23.41 -2.56
CA GLY A 75 3.92 24.16 -2.10
C GLY A 75 3.63 25.27 -1.09
N ALA A 76 4.68 25.91 -0.59
CA ALA A 76 4.54 27.04 0.34
C ALA A 76 4.24 28.35 -0.41
N TYR A 77 2.96 28.70 -0.56
CA TYR A 77 2.50 29.97 -1.13
C TYR A 77 1.18 30.41 -0.48
N GLN A 78 0.81 31.68 -0.67
CA GLN A 78 -0.44 32.22 -0.12
C GLN A 78 -1.65 31.50 -0.75
N GLY A 79 -2.49 30.89 0.10
CA GLY A 79 -3.64 30.10 -0.34
C GLY A 79 -3.33 28.63 -0.65
N SER A 80 -2.12 28.14 -0.36
CA SER A 80 -1.78 26.72 -0.49
C SER A 80 -2.67 25.83 0.36
N SER A 81 -3.04 24.68 -0.21
CA SER A 81 -3.77 23.64 0.49
C SER A 81 -2.89 22.80 1.40
N TYR A 82 -1.57 22.77 1.16
CA TYR A 82 -0.60 21.84 1.77
C TYR A 82 -0.99 20.36 1.68
N GLN A 83 -1.91 20.01 0.78
CA GLN A 83 -2.35 18.63 0.58
C GLN A 83 -1.32 17.84 -0.23
N VAL A 84 -1.36 16.52 -0.08
CA VAL A 84 -0.62 15.63 -0.97
C VAL A 84 -1.17 15.79 -2.39
N VAL A 85 -0.28 15.98 -3.36
CA VAL A 85 -0.62 16.09 -4.79
C VAL A 85 -0.34 14.78 -5.50
N ASP A 86 0.77 14.13 -5.17
CA ASP A 86 1.20 12.85 -5.72
C ASP A 86 2.29 12.24 -4.82
N PHE A 87 2.70 11.01 -5.09
CA PHE A 87 3.94 10.47 -4.55
C PHE A 87 4.52 9.40 -5.47
N GLU A 88 5.83 9.24 -5.34
CA GLU A 88 6.60 8.17 -6.00
C GLU A 88 7.15 7.21 -4.95
N GLU A 89 7.32 5.95 -5.37
CA GLU A 89 7.91 4.91 -4.52
C GLU A 89 9.10 4.27 -5.21
N TRP A 90 10.13 4.02 -4.42
CA TRP A 90 11.38 3.41 -4.85
C TRP A 90 11.64 2.19 -4.00
N TYR A 91 12.17 1.15 -4.62
CA TYR A 91 12.45 -0.11 -3.95
C TYR A 91 13.81 -0.68 -4.33
N PHE A 92 14.32 -1.54 -3.47
CA PHE A 92 15.59 -2.21 -3.65
C PHE A 92 15.37 -3.71 -3.87
N ASN A 93 15.55 -4.17 -5.11
CA ASN A 93 15.38 -5.58 -5.43
C ASN A 93 16.55 -6.41 -4.85
N ILE A 94 16.36 -7.00 -3.68
CA ILE A 94 17.40 -7.79 -3.01
C ILE A 94 17.77 -9.05 -3.79
N THR A 95 16.88 -9.60 -4.62
CA THR A 95 17.20 -10.76 -5.47
C THR A 95 18.26 -10.38 -6.50
N GLU A 96 18.07 -9.24 -7.18
CA GLU A 96 19.03 -8.71 -8.14
C GLU A 96 20.33 -8.24 -7.46
N ALA A 97 20.22 -7.51 -6.36
CA ALA A 97 21.39 -7.02 -5.63
C ALA A 97 22.27 -8.15 -5.09
N ASN A 98 21.67 -9.26 -4.60
CA ASN A 98 22.44 -10.42 -4.16
C ASN A 98 23.09 -11.18 -5.33
N ALA A 99 22.50 -11.12 -6.53
CA ALA A 99 23.07 -11.69 -7.74
C ALA A 99 24.26 -10.87 -8.27
N ASN A 100 24.23 -9.54 -8.11
CA ASN A 100 25.32 -8.62 -8.45
C ASN A 100 25.65 -7.62 -7.29
N PRO A 101 26.38 -8.07 -6.25
CA PRO A 101 26.58 -7.26 -5.04
C PRO A 101 27.41 -5.99 -5.21
N GLN A 102 28.16 -5.86 -6.31
CA GLN A 102 29.07 -4.73 -6.54
C GLN A 102 28.37 -3.48 -7.07
N ASN A 103 27.13 -3.62 -7.57
CA ASN A 103 26.37 -2.50 -8.11
C ASN A 103 24.90 -2.55 -7.61
N PRO A 104 24.67 -2.28 -6.32
CA PRO A 104 23.31 -2.20 -5.77
C PRO A 104 22.58 -0.98 -6.35
N VAL A 105 21.43 -1.21 -6.97
CA VAL A 105 20.62 -0.15 -7.60
C VAL A 105 19.23 -0.10 -6.98
N TRP A 106 18.81 1.11 -6.57
CA TRP A 106 17.42 1.40 -6.27
C TRP A 106 16.65 1.61 -7.57
N ARG A 107 15.48 0.99 -7.69
CA ARG A 107 14.61 1.12 -8.86
C ARG A 107 13.35 1.85 -8.45
N GLN A 108 12.83 2.68 -9.34
CA GLN A 108 11.53 3.30 -9.16
C GLN A 108 10.46 2.21 -9.32
N LEU A 109 9.58 2.07 -8.34
CA LEU A 109 8.43 1.17 -8.40
C LEU A 109 7.36 1.78 -9.30
N TYR A 110 7.01 3.03 -9.01
CA TYR A 110 6.19 3.90 -9.85
C TYR A 110 6.56 5.36 -9.59
N ALA A 111 6.47 6.18 -10.63
CA ALA A 111 6.81 7.61 -10.58
C ALA A 111 5.65 8.50 -10.09
N SER A 112 4.43 7.99 -10.13
CA SER A 112 3.22 8.71 -9.76
C SER A 112 2.16 7.71 -9.33
N VAL A 113 1.68 7.83 -8.09
CA VAL A 113 0.58 7.00 -7.60
C VAL A 113 -0.72 7.30 -8.34
N ASN A 114 -0.89 8.56 -8.77
CA ASN A 114 -2.04 8.97 -9.56
C ASN A 114 -2.08 8.21 -10.89
N GLN A 115 -0.96 8.11 -11.60
CA GLN A 115 -0.88 7.35 -12.84
C GLN A 115 -0.96 5.85 -12.60
N GLU A 116 -0.30 5.36 -11.54
CA GLU A 116 -0.21 3.94 -11.27
C GLU A 116 -1.58 3.31 -10.99
N TYR A 117 -2.43 4.02 -10.24
CA TYR A 117 -3.77 3.55 -9.88
C TYR A 117 -4.90 4.29 -10.60
N GLY A 118 -4.59 5.25 -11.49
CA GLY A 118 -5.59 6.02 -12.23
C GLY A 118 -6.45 6.91 -11.32
N LEU A 119 -5.81 7.65 -10.41
CA LEU A 119 -6.45 8.63 -9.54
C LEU A 119 -6.37 10.02 -10.18
N ASN A 120 -7.45 10.79 -10.15
CA ASN A 120 -7.43 12.17 -10.66
C ASN A 120 -6.82 13.16 -9.66
N SER A 121 -6.82 12.78 -8.39
CA SER A 121 -6.24 13.55 -7.29
C SER A 121 -6.02 12.63 -6.09
N GLN A 122 -5.45 13.17 -5.02
CA GLN A 122 -5.29 12.50 -3.73
C GLN A 122 -6.48 12.71 -2.79
N ALA A 123 -7.63 13.17 -3.31
CA ALA A 123 -8.84 13.32 -2.53
C ALA A 123 -9.30 11.96 -1.96
N PRO A 124 -9.87 11.91 -0.72
CA PRO A 124 -10.36 10.67 -0.12
C PRO A 124 -11.37 9.90 -0.99
N SER A 125 -12.16 10.61 -1.80
CA SER A 125 -13.09 10.00 -2.76
C SER A 125 -12.39 9.18 -3.84
N GLU A 126 -11.23 9.63 -4.35
CA GLU A 126 -10.51 8.93 -5.40
C GLU A 126 -9.95 7.59 -4.90
N TRP A 127 -9.44 7.58 -3.66
CA TRP A 127 -8.98 6.37 -2.98
C TRP A 127 -10.15 5.42 -2.67
N SER A 128 -11.29 5.93 -2.19
CA SER A 128 -12.49 5.11 -2.01
C SER A 128 -13.00 4.52 -3.33
N ASN A 129 -12.97 5.31 -4.41
CA ASN A 129 -13.35 4.85 -5.75
C ASN A 129 -12.38 3.78 -6.27
N MET A 130 -11.08 3.89 -5.97
CA MET A 130 -10.09 2.84 -6.28
C MET A 130 -10.45 1.52 -5.58
N ILE A 131 -10.85 1.55 -4.30
CA ILE A 131 -11.30 0.35 -3.58
C ILE A 131 -12.47 -0.31 -4.31
N GLU A 132 -13.45 0.48 -4.75
CA GLU A 132 -14.59 -0.05 -5.52
C GLU A 132 -14.17 -0.62 -6.87
N ARG A 133 -13.26 0.04 -7.60
CA ARG A 133 -12.73 -0.47 -8.88
C ARG A 133 -12.02 -1.81 -8.70
N MET A 134 -11.22 -1.96 -7.65
CA MET A 134 -10.52 -3.23 -7.36
C MET A 134 -11.47 -4.41 -7.06
N ARG A 135 -12.77 -4.19 -6.83
CA ARG A 135 -13.75 -5.28 -6.68
C ARG A 135 -13.90 -6.09 -7.96
N THR A 136 -13.89 -5.41 -9.11
CA THR A 136 -14.17 -5.99 -10.43
C THR A 136 -12.98 -5.94 -11.38
N ASP A 137 -11.98 -5.10 -11.12
CA ASP A 137 -10.72 -5.04 -11.85
C ASP A 137 -9.62 -5.82 -11.13
N ASP A 138 -9.49 -7.10 -11.48
CA ASP A 138 -8.46 -7.98 -10.92
C ASP A 138 -7.04 -7.54 -11.28
N SER A 139 -6.85 -6.84 -12.41
CA SER A 139 -5.52 -6.37 -12.81
C SER A 139 -5.07 -5.20 -11.93
N LEU A 140 -5.98 -4.28 -11.61
CA LEU A 140 -5.72 -3.21 -10.64
C LEU A 140 -5.47 -3.76 -9.24
N PHE A 141 -6.26 -4.74 -8.81
CA PHE A 141 -6.06 -5.40 -7.51
C PHE A 141 -4.70 -6.09 -7.42
N GLU A 142 -4.33 -6.89 -8.42
CA GLU A 142 -3.05 -7.59 -8.45
C GLU A 142 -1.87 -6.62 -8.51
N LYS A 143 -1.99 -5.52 -9.27
CA LYS A 143 -1.00 -4.44 -9.27
C LYS A 143 -0.80 -3.84 -7.87
N TYR A 144 -1.89 -3.46 -7.19
CA TYR A 144 -1.82 -2.97 -5.80
C TYR A 144 -1.14 -3.99 -4.88
N ARG A 145 -1.44 -5.27 -5.05
CA ARG A 145 -0.87 -6.36 -4.26
C ARG A 145 0.63 -6.57 -4.53
N GLU A 146 1.08 -6.49 -5.78
CA GLU A 146 2.51 -6.55 -6.11
C GLU A 146 3.25 -5.35 -5.50
N ASN A 147 2.68 -4.15 -5.59
CA ASN A 147 3.22 -2.93 -4.99
C ASN A 147 3.27 -3.01 -3.46
N TYR A 148 2.24 -3.57 -2.82
CA TYR A 148 2.21 -3.79 -1.37
C TYR A 148 3.46 -4.52 -0.87
N TYR A 149 3.84 -5.60 -1.55
CA TYR A 149 5.00 -6.42 -1.19
C TYR A 149 6.30 -5.95 -1.84
N ARG A 150 6.21 -5.10 -2.88
CA ARG A 150 7.28 -4.75 -3.83
C ARG A 150 7.91 -6.00 -4.45
N ARG A 151 7.07 -6.99 -4.71
CA ARG A 151 7.48 -8.34 -5.12
C ARG A 151 6.50 -8.82 -6.19
N SER A 152 6.92 -9.81 -6.97
CA SER A 152 6.06 -10.47 -7.94
C SER A 152 5.63 -11.86 -7.45
N LYS A 153 4.73 -12.51 -8.20
CA LYS A 153 4.44 -13.94 -8.00
C LYS A 153 5.69 -14.84 -8.00
N TYR A 154 6.73 -14.45 -8.74
CA TYR A 154 7.99 -15.20 -8.81
C TYR A 154 8.84 -15.05 -7.55
N ASP A 155 8.59 -14.00 -6.78
CA ASP A 155 9.24 -13.77 -5.50
C ASP A 155 8.48 -14.46 -4.36
N GLY A 156 7.39 -15.20 -4.61
CA GLY A 156 6.68 -15.96 -3.59
C GLY A 156 5.43 -15.30 -3.01
N ILE A 157 4.89 -14.26 -3.67
CA ILE A 157 3.53 -13.82 -3.40
C ILE A 157 2.58 -14.96 -3.77
N GLY A 158 1.89 -15.52 -2.77
CA GLY A 158 0.94 -16.62 -2.99
C GLY A 158 -0.29 -16.17 -3.80
N ASN A 159 -1.08 -17.11 -4.31
CA ASN A 159 -2.35 -16.79 -4.97
C ASN A 159 -3.34 -16.13 -3.99
N CYS A 160 -4.21 -15.26 -4.51
CA CYS A 160 -5.29 -14.62 -3.76
C CYS A 160 -6.60 -14.86 -4.52
N ASP A 161 -7.51 -15.60 -3.91
CA ASP A 161 -8.84 -15.84 -4.47
C ASP A 161 -9.79 -14.67 -4.11
N GLU A 162 -11.06 -14.80 -4.49
CA GLU A 162 -12.09 -13.80 -4.20
C GLU A 162 -12.24 -13.47 -2.71
N LYS A 163 -12.12 -14.47 -1.82
CA LYS A 163 -12.24 -14.24 -0.37
C LYS A 163 -11.05 -13.47 0.17
N CYS A 164 -9.86 -13.82 -0.29
CA CYS A 164 -8.65 -13.08 -0.01
C CYS A 164 -8.75 -11.63 -0.52
N LYS A 165 -9.16 -11.40 -1.78
CA LYS A 165 -9.32 -10.07 -2.37
C LYS A 165 -10.23 -9.19 -1.52
N ARG A 166 -11.39 -9.69 -1.11
CA ARG A 166 -12.31 -8.95 -0.24
C ARG A 166 -11.68 -8.60 1.11
N GLY A 167 -10.87 -9.48 1.69
CA GLY A 167 -10.12 -9.20 2.91
C GLY A 167 -9.11 -8.04 2.75
N TRP A 168 -8.48 -7.93 1.59
CA TRP A 168 -7.63 -6.80 1.23
C TRP A 168 -8.39 -5.48 1.11
N LEU A 169 -9.49 -5.48 0.36
CA LEU A 169 -10.35 -4.29 0.21
C LEU A 169 -10.94 -3.85 1.56
N CYS A 170 -11.26 -4.81 2.42
CA CYS A 170 -11.70 -4.53 3.77
C CYS A 170 -10.60 -3.84 4.60
N THR A 171 -9.35 -4.33 4.50
CA THR A 171 -8.22 -3.76 5.24
C THR A 171 -8.00 -2.28 4.88
N THR A 172 -8.15 -1.90 3.61
CA THR A 172 -8.01 -0.50 3.17
C THR A 172 -9.13 0.42 3.69
N ARG A 173 -10.22 -0.13 4.22
CA ARG A 173 -11.28 0.64 4.90
C ARG A 173 -11.09 0.68 6.43
N GLN A 174 -10.33 -0.25 7.00
CA GLN A 174 -10.24 -0.47 8.45
C GLN A 174 -9.06 0.25 9.13
N MET A 175 -9.01 1.58 9.06
CA MET A 175 -8.12 2.35 9.96
C MET A 175 -8.55 2.21 11.43
N HIS A 176 -9.86 2.18 11.67
CA HIS A 176 -10.47 1.91 12.97
C HIS A 176 -10.91 0.43 13.06
N HIS A 177 -10.99 -0.10 14.28
CA HIS A 177 -11.54 -1.44 14.56
C HIS A 177 -13.08 -1.48 14.38
N SER A 178 -13.56 -1.14 13.18
CA SER A 178 -14.97 -1.29 12.81
C SER A 178 -15.29 -2.75 12.49
N LYS A 179 -16.50 -3.16 12.85
CA LYS A 179 -17.02 -4.50 12.53
C LYS A 179 -17.90 -4.52 11.28
N THR A 180 -18.35 -3.36 10.79
CA THR A 180 -19.40 -3.27 9.75
C THR A 180 -18.94 -2.64 8.44
N LEU A 181 -17.79 -1.96 8.39
CA LEU A 181 -17.25 -1.30 7.19
C LEU A 181 -17.08 -2.22 5.96
N CYS A 182 -17.08 -3.54 6.16
CA CYS A 182 -16.85 -4.53 5.13
C CYS A 182 -18.04 -5.47 4.89
N ALA A 183 -19.21 -5.17 5.49
CA ALA A 183 -20.38 -6.03 5.38
C ALA A 183 -20.88 -6.18 3.93
N ASP A 184 -20.67 -5.18 3.08
CA ASP A 184 -21.04 -5.17 1.66
C ASP A 184 -20.10 -5.99 0.76
N LEU A 185 -18.92 -6.39 1.27
CA LEU A 185 -17.94 -7.16 0.50
C LEU A 185 -18.24 -8.68 0.53
N GLY A 186 -19.16 -9.13 1.40
CA GLY A 186 -19.50 -10.54 1.59
C GLY A 186 -18.49 -11.31 2.47
N PRO A 187 -18.47 -12.65 2.44
CA PRO A 187 -17.55 -13.45 3.24
C PRO A 187 -16.09 -13.13 2.93
N LEU A 188 -15.29 -12.89 3.96
CA LEU A 188 -13.88 -12.49 3.90
C LEU A 188 -12.98 -13.60 4.43
N GLU A 189 -11.77 -13.73 3.89
CA GLU A 189 -10.67 -14.34 4.63
C GLU A 189 -9.90 -13.21 5.32
N GLU A 190 -9.86 -13.24 6.66
CA GLU A 190 -9.03 -12.27 7.40
C GLU A 190 -7.59 -12.41 6.97
N ARG A 191 -6.92 -11.27 6.73
CA ARG A 191 -5.47 -11.26 6.50
C ARG A 191 -4.82 -11.86 7.74
N LYS A 192 -4.28 -13.07 7.60
CA LYS A 192 -3.53 -13.75 8.67
C LYS A 192 -2.47 -12.77 9.19
N GLY A 193 -2.59 -12.37 10.46
CA GLY A 193 -1.64 -11.47 11.10
C GLY A 193 -0.20 -12.02 11.00
N ARG A 194 0.79 -11.12 11.11
CA ARG A 194 2.24 -11.36 10.89
C ARG A 194 2.80 -12.64 11.55
N ASN A 195 2.17 -13.15 12.61
CA ASN A 195 2.59 -14.35 13.33
C ASN A 195 2.19 -15.69 12.67
N ASN A 196 1.26 -15.68 11.70
CA ASN A 196 0.75 -16.91 11.07
C ASN A 196 1.43 -17.26 9.74
N TYR A 197 2.32 -16.40 9.23
CA TYR A 197 3.24 -16.72 8.13
C TYR A 197 4.50 -17.46 8.59
N ARG A 198 4.52 -17.99 9.82
CA ARG A 198 5.51 -19.01 10.17
C ARG A 198 5.23 -20.27 9.35
N ARG A 199 6.09 -20.48 8.36
CA ARG A 199 6.36 -21.74 7.63
C ARG A 199 5.29 -22.16 6.63
N LYS A 200 5.18 -21.46 5.50
CA LYS A 200 5.05 -22.22 4.23
C LYS A 200 6.45 -22.82 3.93
N PRO A 201 6.56 -24.08 3.48
CA PRO A 201 7.87 -24.64 3.13
C PRO A 201 8.52 -23.69 2.13
N MET A 202 9.75 -23.25 2.43
CA MET A 202 10.52 -22.45 1.49
C MET A 202 10.49 -23.18 0.15
N PRO A 203 10.06 -22.53 -0.95
CA PRO A 203 10.35 -23.05 -2.27
C PRO A 203 11.85 -23.33 -2.32
N ALA A 204 12.25 -24.41 -2.98
CA ALA A 204 13.65 -24.82 -3.05
C ALA A 204 14.53 -23.60 -3.31
N ARG A 205 15.46 -23.32 -2.39
CA ARG A 205 16.29 -22.13 -2.44
C ARG A 205 17.12 -22.20 -3.71
N LEU A 206 16.74 -21.43 -4.73
CA LEU A 206 17.50 -21.33 -5.96
C LEU A 206 18.94 -20.96 -5.60
N THR A 207 19.88 -21.70 -6.15
CA THR A 207 21.30 -21.43 -6.03
C THR A 207 21.60 -20.05 -6.62
N LYS A 208 22.69 -19.42 -6.16
CA LYS A 208 23.13 -18.11 -6.67
C LYS A 208 23.27 -18.11 -8.21
N SER A 209 23.72 -19.24 -8.78
CA SER A 209 23.83 -19.47 -10.21
C SER A 209 22.48 -19.50 -10.94
N GLU A 210 21.45 -20.14 -10.36
CA GLU A 210 20.12 -20.21 -10.97
C GLU A 210 19.43 -18.84 -10.99
N ILE A 211 19.62 -18.04 -9.92
CA ILE A 211 19.12 -16.67 -9.85
C ILE A 211 19.83 -15.78 -10.87
N GLN A 212 21.16 -15.86 -10.97
CA GLN A 212 21.94 -15.12 -11.97
C GLN A 212 21.48 -15.44 -13.40
N GLN A 213 21.28 -16.73 -13.72
CA GLN A 213 20.82 -17.14 -15.04
C GLN A 213 19.42 -16.60 -15.37
N ALA A 214 18.50 -16.62 -14.39
CA ALA A 214 17.13 -16.11 -14.57
C ALA A 214 17.08 -14.59 -14.77
N VAL A 215 17.93 -13.84 -14.06
CA VAL A 215 18.04 -12.37 -14.20
C VAL A 215 18.65 -12.00 -15.55
N LEU A 216 19.72 -12.68 -15.97
CA LEU A 216 20.37 -12.45 -17.26
C LEU A 216 19.46 -12.77 -18.46
N ASN A 217 18.52 -13.70 -18.29
CA ASN A 217 17.57 -14.08 -19.33
C ASN A 217 16.35 -13.16 -19.44
N ARG A 218 16.14 -12.21 -18.50
CA ARG A 218 15.05 -11.22 -18.62
C ARG A 218 15.46 -10.12 -19.61
N LYS A 219 14.74 -10.04 -20.74
CA LYS A 219 14.86 -8.92 -21.68
C LYS A 219 14.46 -7.62 -20.98
N THR A 220 15.33 -6.61 -21.04
CA THR A 220 15.06 -5.23 -20.59
C THR A 220 13.83 -4.69 -21.32
N ARG A 221 12.87 -4.11 -20.58
CA ARG A 221 11.74 -3.38 -21.19
C ARG A 221 12.29 -2.13 -21.89
N ALA A 222 11.76 -1.86 -23.09
CA ALA A 222 12.14 -0.71 -23.90
C ALA A 222 11.50 0.57 -23.33
N SER A 223 12.08 1.15 -22.27
CA SER A 223 11.84 2.55 -21.88
C SER A 223 12.86 3.15 -20.90
N ASP A 224 13.96 2.45 -20.58
CA ASP A 224 14.98 2.96 -19.63
C ASP A 224 15.92 4.01 -20.25
N GLN A 225 15.38 5.04 -20.89
CA GLN A 225 16.12 6.29 -21.13
C GLN A 225 15.67 7.33 -20.10
N CYS A 226 16.54 7.59 -19.12
CA CYS A 226 16.47 8.76 -18.25
C CYS A 226 16.49 10.04 -19.10
N PRO A 227 15.55 10.97 -18.93
CA PRO A 227 15.85 12.38 -19.10
C PRO A 227 16.59 12.86 -17.83
N LEU A 228 17.80 13.39 -18.03
CA LEU A 228 18.49 14.24 -17.05
C LEU A 228 17.64 15.49 -16.76
#